data_AF-A0AAW0M5S0-F1
#
_entry.id   AF-A0AAW0M5S0-F1
#
_cell.length_a   1.000
_cell.length_b   1.000
_cell.length_c   1.000
_cell.angle_alpha   90.00
_cell.angle_beta   90.00
_cell.angle_gamma   90.00
#
_symmetry.space_group_name_H-M   'P 1'
#
loop_
_entity.id
_entity.type
_entity.pdbx_description
1 polymer ?
#
loop_
_entity_poly.entity_id
_entity_poly.type
_entity_poly.pdbx_seq_one_letter_code
_entity_poly.pdbx_strand_id
1 'polypeptide(L)'
;MPSKGMRNVFFKSPSPSRTAMIPPASPSCTFSESLMDENIEIAESLITKWDSTNVSSFANVTSLFHADPHEAKQYLNSVRDLQAAMQHLVTENSSSEQIVAAQNLMQLAMKRLEKEFYQILSVNRANLDPESVSARSSRSSEARSSTSDFEESDESEEDEFRFGTELDDSISDVERVSMIAMADLKAIADCMISSGYGRECVKIYKIIRKSIVDESLYHLGVERQISLSHLQKMDWEMVELKIKTWLNAVKVAVKTLFYGERILCDHVFSASDSIRESCFSEISKEAAISLFGFPKPWQSARKPGENVSHIGPIRSNIRPLA
;
A
#
# COMPACT_ATOMS: atom_id res chain seq x y z
N MET A 1 -51.36 -72.32 -58.43
CA MET A 1 -52.30 -71.21 -58.67
C MET A 1 -51.67 -69.91 -58.16
N PRO A 2 -51.96 -68.76 -58.80
CA PRO A 2 -51.03 -67.71 -59.23
C PRO A 2 -50.85 -66.61 -58.12
N SER A 3 -50.10 -65.51 -58.20
CA SER A 3 -49.56 -64.63 -59.25
C SER A 3 -48.64 -63.56 -58.61
N LYS A 4 -47.66 -63.04 -59.39
CA LYS A 4 -47.19 -61.62 -59.57
C LYS A 4 -47.04 -60.69 -58.34
N GLY A 5 -46.05 -59.80 -58.23
CA GLY A 5 -45.16 -59.15 -59.20
C GLY A 5 -44.05 -58.35 -58.48
N MET A 6 -42.89 -58.17 -59.11
CA MET A 6 -42.44 -56.98 -59.87
C MET A 6 -41.69 -55.91 -59.04
N ARG A 7 -40.35 -55.96 -59.19
CA ARG A 7 -39.34 -54.89 -59.35
C ARG A 7 -39.74 -53.46 -58.97
N ASN A 8 -38.89 -52.78 -58.19
CA ASN A 8 -38.03 -51.71 -58.75
C ASN A 8 -36.93 -51.23 -57.79
N VAL A 9 -35.75 -51.08 -58.37
CA VAL A 9 -34.59 -50.34 -57.87
C VAL A 9 -34.91 -48.84 -57.87
N PHE A 10 -34.64 -48.16 -56.75
CA PHE A 10 -34.58 -46.69 -56.72
C PHE A 10 -33.27 -46.25 -56.09
N PHE A 11 -32.49 -45.53 -56.90
CA PHE A 11 -31.32 -44.75 -56.52
C PHE A 11 -31.70 -43.72 -55.44
N LYS A 12 -30.93 -43.68 -54.34
CA LYS A 12 -31.01 -42.62 -53.33
C LYS A 12 -29.99 -41.54 -53.67
N SER A 13 -30.47 -40.35 -54.01
CA SER A 13 -29.71 -39.12 -54.20
C SER A 13 -29.08 -38.64 -52.89
N PRO A 14 -27.94 -37.93 -52.91
CA PRO A 14 -27.37 -37.31 -51.71
C PRO A 14 -28.11 -36.01 -51.39
N SER A 15 -28.51 -35.84 -50.13
CA SER A 15 -29.10 -34.60 -49.62
C SER A 15 -28.01 -33.51 -49.46
N PRO A 16 -28.34 -32.22 -49.70
CA PRO A 16 -27.35 -31.15 -49.67
C PRO A 16 -26.97 -30.78 -48.23
N SER A 17 -25.68 -30.48 -48.06
CA SER A 17 -25.05 -29.99 -46.84
C SER A 17 -25.82 -28.79 -46.27
N ARG A 18 -26.22 -28.89 -45.00
CA ARG A 18 -26.62 -27.72 -44.21
C ARG A 18 -25.38 -26.89 -43.95
N THR A 19 -25.22 -25.79 -44.68
CA THR A 19 -24.32 -24.71 -44.31
C THR A 19 -24.77 -24.22 -42.93
N ALA A 20 -23.96 -24.46 -41.90
CA ALA A 20 -24.16 -23.85 -40.60
C ALA A 20 -24.05 -22.33 -40.80
N MET A 21 -25.17 -21.62 -40.76
CA MET A 21 -25.16 -20.18 -40.65
C MET A 21 -24.56 -19.85 -39.28
N ILE A 22 -23.36 -19.29 -39.29
CA ILE A 22 -22.79 -18.58 -38.15
C ILE A 22 -23.81 -17.46 -37.81
N PRO A 23 -24.36 -17.41 -36.59
CA PRO A 23 -25.23 -16.30 -36.22
C PRO A 23 -24.41 -15.01 -36.31
N PRO A 24 -24.96 -13.90 -36.84
CA PRO A 24 -24.27 -12.62 -36.79
C PRO A 24 -23.97 -12.27 -35.33
N ALA A 25 -22.76 -11.77 -35.07
CA ALA A 25 -22.37 -11.27 -33.75
C ALA A 25 -23.46 -10.32 -33.25
N SER A 26 -23.88 -10.50 -32.00
CA SER A 26 -24.92 -9.65 -31.41
C SER A 26 -24.39 -8.21 -31.35
N PRO A 27 -25.17 -7.18 -31.69
CA PRO A 27 -24.71 -5.78 -31.74
C PRO A 27 -24.12 -5.29 -30.40
N SER A 28 -24.50 -5.92 -29.29
CA SER A 28 -23.95 -5.71 -27.95
C SER A 28 -22.46 -6.07 -27.84
N CYS A 29 -22.00 -7.14 -28.51
CA CYS A 29 -20.60 -7.55 -28.51
C CYS A 29 -19.73 -6.53 -29.26
N THR A 30 -20.17 -6.08 -30.44
CA THR A 30 -19.42 -5.11 -31.25
C THR A 30 -19.28 -3.75 -30.58
N PHE A 31 -20.27 -3.30 -29.80
CA PHE A 31 -20.17 -2.05 -29.06
C PHE A 31 -19.24 -2.16 -27.85
N SER A 32 -19.31 -3.29 -27.13
CA SER A 32 -18.40 -3.56 -26.02
C SER A 32 -16.95 -3.67 -26.48
N GLU A 33 -16.70 -4.35 -27.59
CA GLU A 33 -15.36 -4.51 -28.19
C GLU A 33 -14.78 -3.15 -28.61
N SER A 34 -15.57 -2.32 -29.30
CA SER A 34 -15.16 -0.96 -29.70
C SER A 34 -14.80 -0.06 -28.50
N LEU A 35 -15.53 -0.17 -27.39
CA LEU A 35 -15.22 0.61 -26.18
C LEU A 35 -13.96 0.11 -25.47
N MET A 36 -13.71 -1.20 -25.47
CA MET A 36 -12.48 -1.75 -24.88
C MET A 36 -11.25 -1.41 -25.72
N ASP A 37 -11.37 -1.40 -27.05
CA ASP A 37 -10.31 -0.93 -27.94
C ASP A 37 -10.01 0.56 -27.72
N GLU A 38 -11.04 1.41 -27.59
CA GLU A 38 -10.86 2.84 -27.26
C GLU A 38 -10.15 3.03 -25.91
N ASN A 39 -10.52 2.26 -24.89
CA ASN A 39 -9.84 2.30 -23.59
C ASN A 39 -8.35 1.92 -23.69
N ILE A 40 -8.00 0.95 -24.53
CA ILE A 40 -6.61 0.55 -24.77
C ILE A 40 -5.85 1.68 -25.48
N GLU A 41 -6.43 2.31 -26.50
CA GLU A 41 -5.79 3.44 -27.21
C GLU A 41 -5.57 4.66 -26.30
N ILE A 42 -6.55 5.01 -25.47
CA ILE A 42 -6.43 6.09 -24.48
C ILE A 42 -5.32 5.76 -23.46
N ALA A 43 -5.31 4.53 -22.93
CA ALA A 43 -4.28 4.08 -22.01
C ALA A 43 -2.90 4.10 -22.68
N GLU A 44 -2.79 3.68 -23.94
CA GLU A 44 -1.54 3.68 -24.69
C GLU A 44 -0.99 5.10 -24.83
N SER A 45 -1.83 6.04 -25.25
CA SER A 45 -1.47 7.45 -25.36
C SER A 45 -0.94 8.03 -24.04
N LEU A 46 -1.67 7.84 -22.94
CA LEU A 46 -1.32 8.43 -21.65
C LEU A 46 -0.11 7.76 -21.00
N ILE A 47 0.01 6.44 -21.06
CA ILE A 47 1.12 5.72 -20.46
C ILE A 47 2.42 5.96 -21.24
N THR A 48 2.37 5.93 -22.57
CA THR A 48 3.56 6.17 -23.41
C THR A 48 4.03 7.63 -23.36
N LYS A 49 3.11 8.60 -23.19
CA LYS A 49 3.45 10.00 -22.92
C LYS A 49 4.38 10.10 -21.70
N TRP A 50 3.99 9.46 -20.60
CA TRP A 50 4.75 9.51 -19.35
C TRP A 50 6.01 8.65 -19.37
N ASP A 51 6.08 7.62 -20.21
CA ASP A 51 7.30 6.84 -20.42
C ASP A 51 8.32 7.53 -21.35
N SER A 52 7.87 8.15 -22.45
CA SER A 52 8.73 8.91 -23.37
C SER A 52 9.38 10.10 -22.67
N THR A 53 8.66 10.69 -21.72
CA THR A 53 9.17 11.76 -20.87
C THR A 53 10.37 11.27 -20.05
N ASN A 54 10.41 10.00 -19.62
CA ASN A 54 11.50 9.36 -18.86
C ASN A 54 12.86 9.31 -19.59
N VAL A 55 12.89 9.47 -20.92
CA VAL A 55 14.12 9.50 -21.74
C VAL A 55 14.83 10.87 -21.66
N SER A 56 14.11 11.93 -21.28
CA SER A 56 14.71 13.24 -20.98
C SER A 56 15.28 13.24 -19.57
N SER A 57 16.58 13.54 -19.43
CA SER A 57 17.28 13.69 -18.14
C SER A 57 16.53 14.60 -17.13
N PHE A 58 15.76 15.58 -17.63
CA PHE A 58 14.97 16.52 -16.83
C PHE A 58 13.68 15.91 -16.23
N ALA A 59 13.11 14.89 -16.86
CA ALA A 59 11.84 14.29 -16.44
C ALA A 59 11.97 13.28 -15.30
N ASN A 60 13.19 12.78 -15.05
CA ASN A 60 13.46 11.99 -13.84
C ASN A 60 13.14 12.74 -12.55
N VAL A 61 12.99 14.06 -12.64
CA VAL A 61 12.66 14.99 -11.55
C VAL A 61 11.16 15.36 -11.52
N THR A 62 10.40 15.13 -12.60
CA THR A 62 8.98 15.51 -12.66
C THR A 62 8.09 14.36 -12.15
N SER A 63 7.64 14.48 -10.91
CA SER A 63 6.65 13.55 -10.34
C SER A 63 5.27 13.83 -10.93
N LEU A 64 4.63 12.79 -11.46
CA LEU A 64 3.26 12.82 -12.00
C LEU A 64 2.27 13.38 -10.97
N PHE A 65 2.43 12.98 -9.71
CA PHE A 65 1.56 13.38 -8.61
C PHE A 65 1.87 14.78 -8.06
N HIS A 66 3.04 15.35 -8.38
CA HIS A 66 3.39 16.71 -7.97
C HIS A 66 3.02 17.78 -9.01
N ALA A 67 2.96 17.41 -10.29
CA ALA A 67 2.75 18.36 -11.39
C ALA A 67 1.27 18.76 -11.56
N ASP A 68 0.37 17.79 -11.63
CA ASP A 68 -1.07 18.02 -11.78
C ASP A 68 -1.90 16.87 -11.17
N PRO A 69 -2.68 17.13 -10.09
CA PRO A 69 -3.59 16.15 -9.51
C PRO A 69 -4.62 15.58 -10.49
N HIS A 70 -5.05 16.36 -11.48
CA HIS A 70 -5.99 15.88 -12.49
C HIS A 70 -5.34 14.85 -13.42
N GLU A 71 -4.12 15.12 -13.88
CA GLU A 71 -3.38 14.21 -14.73
C GLU A 71 -3.03 12.90 -13.99
N ALA A 72 -2.67 12.98 -12.71
CA ALA A 72 -2.45 11.78 -11.88
C ALA A 72 -3.72 10.92 -11.77
N LYS A 73 -4.88 11.54 -11.57
CA LYS A 73 -6.17 10.81 -11.52
C LYS A 73 -6.52 10.18 -12.87
N GLN A 74 -6.30 10.89 -13.97
CA GLN A 74 -6.53 10.36 -15.32
C GLN A 74 -5.63 9.16 -15.61
N TYR A 75 -4.37 9.22 -15.18
CA TYR A 75 -3.44 8.11 -15.30
C TYR A 75 -3.94 6.86 -14.56
N LEU A 76 -4.33 7.02 -13.29
CA LEU A 76 -4.85 5.90 -12.48
C LEU A 76 -6.15 5.32 -13.05
N ASN A 77 -7.03 6.16 -13.62
CA ASN A 77 -8.24 5.69 -14.29
C ASN A 77 -7.89 4.89 -15.54
N SER A 78 -6.98 5.39 -16.37
CA SER A 78 -6.54 4.71 -17.60
C SER A 78 -5.95 3.32 -17.32
N VAL A 79 -5.23 3.16 -16.20
CA VAL A 79 -4.73 1.87 -15.74
C VAL A 79 -5.88 0.92 -15.38
N ARG A 80 -6.91 1.42 -14.69
CA ARG A 80 -8.10 0.62 -14.35
C ARG A 80 -8.89 0.21 -15.58
N ASP A 81 -9.05 1.14 -16.53
CA ASP A 81 -9.76 0.91 -17.78
C ASP A 81 -8.99 -0.10 -18.65
N LEU A 82 -7.66 0.00 -18.71
CA LEU A 82 -6.79 -1.00 -19.33
C LEU A 82 -6.93 -2.37 -18.67
N GLN A 83 -7.00 -2.43 -17.33
CA GLN A 83 -7.21 -3.70 -16.63
C GLN A 83 -8.55 -4.33 -16.99
N ALA A 84 -9.63 -3.54 -17.04
CA ALA A 84 -10.95 -4.01 -17.46
C ALA A 84 -10.93 -4.52 -18.91
N ALA A 85 -10.32 -3.76 -19.82
CA ALA A 85 -10.15 -4.17 -21.22
C ALA A 85 -9.36 -5.48 -21.34
N MET A 86 -8.27 -5.65 -20.58
CA MET A 86 -7.50 -6.90 -20.54
C MET A 86 -8.34 -8.10 -20.08
N GLN A 87 -9.22 -7.93 -19.09
CA GLN A 87 -10.12 -9.00 -18.63
C GLN A 87 -11.14 -9.38 -19.70
N HIS A 88 -11.65 -8.39 -20.46
CA HIS A 88 -12.52 -8.63 -21.61
C HIS A 88 -11.80 -9.38 -22.73
N LEU A 89 -10.59 -8.96 -23.12
CA LEU A 89 -9.79 -9.61 -24.16
C LEU A 89 -9.50 -11.09 -23.85
N VAL A 90 -9.24 -11.41 -22.57
CA VAL A 90 -9.03 -12.80 -22.12
C VAL A 90 -10.31 -13.63 -22.19
N THR A 91 -11.47 -13.00 -21.94
CA THR A 91 -12.78 -13.69 -21.97
C THR A 91 -13.24 -13.97 -23.40
N GLU A 92 -12.96 -13.06 -24.33
CA GLU A 92 -13.42 -13.13 -25.72
C GLU A 92 -12.48 -13.89 -26.66
N ASN A 93 -11.35 -14.43 -26.15
CA ASN A 93 -10.30 -15.07 -26.94
C ASN A 93 -9.77 -14.17 -28.07
N SER A 94 -9.59 -12.89 -27.78
CA SER A 94 -9.05 -11.90 -28.72
C SER A 94 -7.63 -12.26 -29.20
N SER A 95 -7.14 -11.55 -30.22
CA SER A 95 -5.85 -11.87 -30.83
C SER A 95 -4.71 -11.90 -29.79
N SER A 96 -3.81 -12.88 -29.92
CA SER A 96 -2.66 -13.00 -29.02
C SER A 96 -1.78 -11.74 -29.01
N GLU A 97 -1.78 -10.97 -30.10
CA GLU A 97 -0.99 -9.73 -30.21
C GLU A 97 -1.58 -8.59 -29.37
N GLN A 98 -2.90 -8.39 -29.39
CA GLN A 98 -3.57 -7.38 -28.56
C GLN A 98 -3.40 -7.66 -27.06
N ILE A 99 -3.53 -8.92 -26.65
CA ILE A 99 -3.31 -9.32 -25.25
C ILE A 99 -1.87 -9.02 -24.82
N VAL A 100 -0.88 -9.36 -25.66
CA VAL A 100 0.53 -9.08 -25.37
C VAL A 100 0.81 -7.58 -25.32
N ALA A 101 0.23 -6.79 -26.24
CA ALA A 101 0.37 -5.33 -26.24
C ALA A 101 -0.20 -4.71 -24.96
N ALA A 102 -1.42 -5.08 -24.57
CA ALA A 102 -2.07 -4.60 -23.35
C ALA A 102 -1.29 -5.03 -22.08
N GLN A 103 -0.74 -6.26 -22.06
CA GLN A 103 0.13 -6.71 -20.97
C GLN A 103 1.41 -5.88 -20.87
N ASN A 104 2.07 -5.58 -21.99
CA ASN A 104 3.27 -4.73 -22.00
C ASN A 104 2.95 -3.33 -21.50
N LEU A 105 1.81 -2.78 -21.91
CA LEU A 105 1.33 -1.47 -21.48
C LEU A 105 1.04 -1.44 -19.98
N MET A 106 0.42 -2.48 -19.42
CA MET A 106 0.19 -2.64 -17.99
C MET A 106 1.53 -2.68 -17.22
N GLN A 107 2.51 -3.46 -17.69
CA GLN A 107 3.84 -3.51 -17.08
C GLN A 107 4.54 -2.14 -17.08
N LEU A 108 4.37 -1.37 -18.16
CA LEU A 108 4.91 -0.03 -18.26
C LEU A 108 4.27 0.91 -17.24
N ALA A 109 2.94 0.84 -17.11
CA ALA A 109 2.22 1.65 -16.16
C ALA A 109 2.61 1.33 -14.71
N MET A 110 2.73 0.04 -14.38
CA MET A 110 3.13 -0.39 -13.04
C MET A 110 4.53 0.08 -12.67
N LYS A 111 5.50 0.01 -13.59
CA LYS A 111 6.85 0.56 -13.37
C LYS A 111 6.82 2.06 -13.08
N ARG A 112 5.95 2.81 -13.75
CA ARG A 112 5.79 4.25 -13.48
C ARG A 112 5.19 4.50 -12.10
N LEU A 113 4.14 3.76 -11.73
CA LEU A 113 3.53 3.84 -10.41
C LEU A 113 4.50 3.44 -9.30
N GLU A 114 5.32 2.41 -9.50
CA GLU A 114 6.40 2.04 -8.58
C GLU A 114 7.38 3.21 -8.35
N LYS A 115 7.79 3.90 -9.43
CA LYS A 115 8.69 5.05 -9.35
C LYS A 115 8.05 6.22 -8.59
N GLU A 116 6.80 6.54 -8.87
CA GLU A 116 6.06 7.61 -8.18
C GLU A 116 5.87 7.28 -6.70
N PHE A 117 5.48 6.04 -6.38
CA PHE A 117 5.31 5.57 -5.01
C PHE A 117 6.62 5.68 -4.22
N TYR A 118 7.75 5.26 -4.82
CA TYR A 118 9.08 5.44 -4.25
C TYR A 118 9.43 6.93 -4.03
N GLN A 119 9.15 7.78 -5.02
CA GLN A 119 9.47 9.21 -4.98
C GLN A 119 8.68 9.91 -3.87
N ILE A 120 7.37 9.69 -3.78
CA ILE A 120 6.52 10.29 -2.74
C ILE A 120 6.98 9.88 -1.35
N LEU A 121 7.23 8.58 -1.13
CA LEU A 121 7.77 8.08 0.15
C LEU A 121 9.13 8.67 0.50
N SER A 122 10.00 8.87 -0.51
CA SER A 122 11.37 9.36 -0.30
C SER A 122 11.41 10.86 -0.02
N VAL A 123 10.66 11.66 -0.76
CA VAL A 123 10.59 13.12 -0.59
C VAL A 123 9.90 13.48 0.72
N ASN A 124 8.89 12.71 1.12
CA ASN A 124 8.12 12.97 2.35
C ASN A 124 8.64 12.21 3.57
N ARG A 125 9.91 11.80 3.60
CA ARG A 125 10.51 11.07 4.74
C ARG A 125 10.28 11.75 6.08
N ALA A 126 10.50 13.07 6.15
CA ALA A 126 10.34 13.86 7.36
C ALA A 126 8.89 14.26 7.67
N ASN A 127 8.00 14.19 6.68
CA ASN A 127 6.58 14.52 6.84
C ASN A 127 5.75 13.30 7.24
N LEU A 128 6.20 12.12 6.79
CA LEU A 128 5.62 10.82 7.10
C LEU A 128 6.39 10.11 8.21
N ASP A 129 7.26 10.79 8.94
CA ASP A 129 7.91 10.16 10.08
C ASP A 129 6.82 9.68 11.08
N PRO A 130 6.97 8.50 11.69
CA PRO A 130 5.92 7.97 12.55
C PRO A 130 5.55 8.86 13.75
N GLU A 131 6.46 9.72 14.22
CA GLU A 131 6.19 10.62 15.33
C GLU A 131 5.22 11.73 14.90
N SER A 132 5.43 12.36 13.75
CA SER A 132 4.51 13.33 13.15
C SER A 132 3.13 12.74 12.89
N VAL A 133 3.08 11.52 12.34
CA VAL A 133 1.80 10.84 12.06
C VAL A 133 1.05 10.52 13.35
N SER A 134 1.75 10.00 14.36
CA SER A 134 1.19 9.70 15.68
C SER A 134 0.64 10.95 16.35
N ALA A 135 1.42 12.05 16.37
CA ALA A 135 1.01 13.30 17.01
C ALA A 135 -0.26 13.87 16.37
N ARG A 136 -0.35 13.79 15.04
CA ARG A 136 -1.53 14.24 14.30
C ARG A 136 -2.78 13.41 14.59
N SER A 137 -2.65 12.08 14.62
CA SER A 137 -3.78 11.20 14.92
C SER A 137 -4.35 11.47 16.31
N SER A 138 -3.50 11.81 17.29
CA SER A 138 -3.97 12.24 18.61
C SER A 138 -4.76 13.54 18.55
N ARG A 139 -4.27 14.57 17.84
CA ARG A 139 -4.96 15.87 17.68
C ARG A 139 -6.32 15.74 16.99
N SER A 140 -6.40 14.94 15.93
CA SER A 140 -7.67 14.72 15.23
C SER A 140 -8.69 13.96 16.09
N SER A 141 -8.23 13.07 16.97
CA SER A 141 -9.07 12.38 17.94
C SER A 141 -9.63 13.34 19.00
N GLU A 142 -8.80 14.26 19.50
CA GLU A 142 -9.19 15.26 20.50
C GLU A 142 -10.19 16.29 19.94
N ALA A 143 -9.99 16.73 18.69
CA ALA A 143 -10.92 17.63 18.01
C ALA A 143 -12.31 16.98 17.84
N ARG A 144 -12.36 15.69 17.47
CA ARG A 144 -13.62 14.94 17.31
C ARG A 144 -14.30 14.60 18.64
N SER A 145 -13.53 14.43 19.71
CA SER A 145 -14.07 14.24 21.06
C SER A 145 -14.62 15.54 21.67
N SER A 146 -14.26 16.70 21.13
CA SER A 146 -14.72 18.01 21.63
C SER A 146 -16.03 18.49 21.00
N THR A 147 -16.61 17.74 20.06
CA THR A 147 -17.85 18.12 19.35
C THR A 147 -19.05 17.21 19.67
N SER A 148 -18.96 16.32 20.65
CA SER A 148 -20.01 15.34 20.96
C SER A 148 -20.92 15.73 22.14
N ASP A 149 -21.41 16.97 22.16
CA ASP A 149 -22.44 17.38 23.14
C ASP A 149 -23.42 18.36 22.49
N PHE A 150 -24.11 17.91 21.44
CA PHE A 150 -25.34 18.53 20.96
C PHE A 150 -26.25 17.47 20.36
N GLU A 151 -27.51 17.49 20.78
CA GLU A 151 -28.49 16.42 20.65
C GLU A 151 -28.96 16.12 19.22
N GLU A 152 -29.45 14.90 19.09
CA GLU A 152 -30.18 14.27 17.98
C GLU A 152 -31.39 15.09 17.51
N SER A 153 -31.48 15.38 16.20
CA SER A 153 -32.75 15.62 15.50
C SER A 153 -32.61 15.41 13.99
N ASP A 154 -33.13 14.26 13.58
CA ASP A 154 -33.97 13.93 12.42
C ASP A 154 -33.75 14.51 10.99
N GLU A 155 -33.66 13.54 10.06
CA GLU A 155 -33.98 13.46 8.62
C GLU A 155 -33.76 14.64 7.65
N SER A 156 -32.93 14.41 6.61
CA SER A 156 -33.28 14.48 5.16
C SER A 156 -32.05 14.18 4.27
N GLU A 157 -32.27 13.46 3.17
CA GLU A 157 -31.28 13.11 2.15
C GLU A 157 -30.91 14.28 1.22
N GLU A 158 -29.81 14.08 0.49
CA GLU A 158 -29.30 14.81 -0.69
C GLU A 158 -28.35 15.99 -0.44
N ASP A 159 -27.16 15.80 -1.04
CA ASP A 159 -26.39 16.80 -1.80
C ASP A 159 -25.04 17.27 -1.23
N GLU A 160 -24.09 17.24 -2.16
CA GLU A 160 -22.87 18.03 -2.25
C GLU A 160 -21.84 17.92 -1.11
N PHE A 161 -20.76 17.19 -1.40
CA PHE A 161 -19.46 17.28 -0.72
C PHE A 161 -18.86 18.68 -0.92
N ARG A 162 -19.45 19.69 -0.28
CA ARG A 162 -18.92 21.04 -0.18
C ARG A 162 -17.75 21.03 0.78
N PHE A 163 -16.56 20.97 0.20
CA PHE A 163 -15.34 21.44 0.83
C PHE A 163 -15.49 22.96 1.10
N GLY A 164 -16.07 23.32 2.24
CA GLY A 164 -16.44 24.67 2.63
C GLY A 164 -15.68 25.17 3.86
N THR A 165 -14.44 25.62 3.64
CA THR A 165 -13.89 26.94 4.00
C THR A 165 -13.86 27.48 5.44
N GLU A 166 -14.29 26.78 6.51
CA GLU A 166 -14.18 27.37 7.88
C GLU A 166 -13.32 26.60 8.90
N LEU A 167 -12.72 25.46 8.53
CA LEU A 167 -11.78 24.69 9.38
C LEU A 167 -10.33 24.70 8.84
N ASP A 168 -10.03 25.51 7.83
CA ASP A 168 -8.74 25.47 7.10
C ASP A 168 -7.61 26.24 7.83
N ASP A 169 -7.95 27.15 8.75
CA ASP A 169 -6.97 28.07 9.37
C ASP A 169 -6.18 27.46 10.56
N SER A 170 -6.45 26.20 10.91
CA SER A 170 -5.77 25.47 12.01
C SER A 170 -4.83 24.37 11.55
N ILE A 171 -4.75 24.11 10.23
CA ILE A 171 -3.93 23.04 9.66
C ILE A 171 -2.63 23.66 9.16
N SER A 172 -1.50 23.22 9.70
CA SER A 172 -0.20 23.71 9.24
C SER A 172 0.10 23.26 7.80
N ASP A 173 0.90 24.03 7.06
CA ASP A 173 1.33 23.67 5.70
C ASP A 173 1.98 22.27 5.64
N VAL A 174 2.75 21.92 6.68
CA VAL A 174 3.39 20.60 6.83
C VAL A 174 2.36 19.48 6.94
N GLU A 175 1.26 19.74 7.66
CA GLU A 175 0.16 18.80 7.84
C GLU A 175 -0.61 18.59 6.53
N ARG A 176 -0.81 19.66 5.74
CA ARG A 176 -1.40 19.59 4.39
C ARG A 176 -0.55 18.75 3.44
N VAL A 177 0.77 19.01 3.38
CA VAL A 177 1.70 18.24 2.52
C VAL A 177 1.65 16.75 2.87
N SER A 178 1.62 16.42 4.16
CA SER A 178 1.54 15.03 4.63
C SER A 178 0.22 14.36 4.26
N MET A 179 -0.91 15.07 4.34
CA MET A 179 -2.22 14.54 3.93
C MET A 179 -2.27 14.24 2.44
N ILE A 180 -1.76 15.16 1.60
CA ILE A 180 -1.71 14.97 0.15
C ILE A 180 -0.85 13.74 -0.18
N ALA A 181 0.37 13.66 0.39
CA ALA A 181 1.25 12.52 0.19
C ALA A 181 0.61 11.18 0.60
N MET A 182 -0.12 11.15 1.72
CA MET A 182 -0.82 9.94 2.15
C MET A 182 -1.96 9.54 1.21
N ALA A 183 -2.74 10.51 0.73
CA ALA A 183 -3.81 10.29 -0.23
C ALA A 183 -3.27 9.75 -1.56
N ASP A 184 -2.17 10.31 -2.05
CA ASP A 184 -1.51 9.87 -3.29
C ASP A 184 -0.94 8.45 -3.14
N LEU A 185 -0.27 8.17 -2.01
CA LEU A 185 0.24 6.82 -1.71
C LEU A 185 -0.89 5.79 -1.67
N LYS A 186 -2.02 6.13 -1.05
CA LYS A 186 -3.20 5.27 -1.02
C LYS A 186 -3.75 5.05 -2.42
N ALA A 187 -3.91 6.10 -3.22
CA ALA A 187 -4.46 6.00 -4.58
C ALA A 187 -3.58 5.11 -5.48
N ILE A 188 -2.26 5.24 -5.38
CA ILE A 188 -1.31 4.39 -6.10
C ILE A 188 -1.38 2.95 -5.58
N ALA A 189 -1.34 2.74 -4.27
CA ALA A 189 -1.38 1.40 -3.67
C ALA A 189 -2.66 0.65 -4.04
N ASP A 190 -3.83 1.30 -3.95
CA ASP A 190 -5.11 0.72 -4.34
C ASP A 190 -5.10 0.28 -5.81
N CYS A 191 -4.58 1.13 -6.71
CA CYS A 191 -4.47 0.83 -8.14
C CYS A 191 -3.51 -0.33 -8.42
N MET A 192 -2.33 -0.36 -7.77
CA MET A 192 -1.37 -1.45 -7.94
C MET A 192 -1.91 -2.77 -7.39
N ILE A 193 -2.57 -2.74 -6.22
CA ILE A 193 -3.15 -3.93 -5.59
C ILE A 193 -4.29 -4.49 -6.45
N SER A 194 -5.21 -3.64 -6.91
CA SER A 194 -6.31 -4.08 -7.78
C SER A 194 -5.78 -4.69 -9.08
N SER A 195 -4.67 -4.16 -9.59
CA SER A 195 -4.01 -4.63 -10.82
C SER A 195 -3.17 -5.91 -10.63
N GLY A 196 -3.02 -6.41 -9.39
CA GLY A 196 -2.25 -7.62 -9.08
C GLY A 196 -0.77 -7.41 -8.77
N TYR A 197 -0.34 -6.16 -8.60
CA TYR A 197 1.04 -5.72 -8.33
C TYR A 197 1.26 -5.31 -6.86
N GLY A 198 0.46 -5.86 -5.96
CA GLY A 198 0.55 -5.55 -4.53
C GLY A 198 1.90 -5.92 -3.90
N ARG A 199 2.59 -6.95 -4.41
CA ARG A 199 3.90 -7.36 -3.87
C ARG A 199 4.99 -6.34 -4.15
N GLU A 200 5.00 -5.79 -5.36
CA GLU A 200 5.93 -4.77 -5.83
C GLU A 200 5.73 -3.46 -5.05
N CYS A 201 4.47 -3.05 -4.88
CA CYS A 201 4.09 -1.91 -4.04
C CYS A 201 4.59 -2.07 -2.59
N VAL A 202 4.27 -3.20 -1.95
CA VAL A 202 4.68 -3.50 -0.57
C VAL A 202 6.20 -3.56 -0.42
N LYS A 203 6.92 -4.10 -1.42
CA LYS A 203 8.38 -4.15 -1.40
C LYS A 203 8.99 -2.75 -1.32
N ILE A 204 8.51 -1.81 -2.13
CA ILE A 204 8.99 -0.42 -2.13
C ILE A 204 8.67 0.24 -0.79
N TYR A 205 7.44 0.09 -0.31
CA TYR A 205 7.00 0.63 0.97
C TYR A 205 7.91 0.16 2.11
N LYS A 206 8.11 -1.16 2.22
CA LYS A 206 8.94 -1.78 3.26
C LYS A 206 10.37 -1.26 3.25
N ILE A 207 11.01 -1.13 2.09
CA ILE A 207 12.40 -0.66 1.99
C ILE A 207 12.54 0.73 2.63
N ILE A 208 11.65 1.65 2.29
CA ILE A 208 11.73 3.04 2.76
C ILE A 208 11.30 3.14 4.22
N ARG A 209 10.14 2.60 4.56
CA ARG A 209 9.56 2.73 5.91
C ARG A 209 10.38 2.02 6.97
N LYS A 210 10.89 0.82 6.68
CA LYS A 210 11.81 0.10 7.57
C LYS A 210 13.08 0.91 7.84
N SER A 211 13.65 1.53 6.80
CA SER A 211 14.82 2.40 6.96
C SER A 211 14.54 3.57 7.91
N ILE A 212 13.37 4.21 7.80
CA ILE A 212 12.96 5.31 8.68
C ILE A 212 12.80 4.80 10.12
N VAL A 213 12.09 3.69 10.32
CA VAL A 213 11.85 3.09 11.64
C VAL A 213 13.18 2.69 12.32
N ASP A 214 14.08 2.03 11.58
CA ASP A 214 15.37 1.61 12.10
C ASP A 214 16.27 2.81 12.45
N GLU A 215 16.25 3.87 11.65
CA GLU A 215 16.98 5.13 11.90
C GLU A 215 16.43 5.86 13.13
N SER A 216 15.11 6.02 13.25
CA SER A 216 14.48 6.61 14.44
C SER A 216 14.82 5.82 15.69
N LEU A 217 14.78 4.48 15.64
CA LEU A 217 15.12 3.63 16.77
C LEU A 217 16.60 3.78 17.18
N TYR A 218 17.50 3.92 16.20
CA TYR A 218 18.91 4.22 16.44
C TYR A 218 19.09 5.57 17.15
N HIS A 219 18.38 6.62 16.72
CA HIS A 219 18.43 7.94 17.37
C HIS A 219 17.86 7.97 18.79
N LEU A 220 16.95 7.04 19.13
CA LEU A 220 16.48 6.86 20.51
C LEU A 220 17.51 6.21 21.45
N GLY A 221 18.71 5.87 20.95
CA GLY A 221 19.77 5.28 21.76
C GLY A 221 19.59 3.78 22.00
N VAL A 222 18.77 3.11 21.18
CA VAL A 222 18.64 1.66 21.19
C VAL A 222 19.85 1.06 20.46
N GLU A 223 20.92 0.85 21.21
CA GLU A 223 22.10 0.15 20.69
C GLU A 223 21.72 -1.30 20.34
N ARG A 224 22.18 -1.77 19.17
CA ARG A 224 22.07 -3.18 18.80
C ARG A 224 22.86 -4.01 19.81
N GLN A 225 22.14 -4.59 20.77
CA GLN A 225 22.58 -5.63 21.69
C GLN A 225 23.92 -5.34 22.38
N ILE A 226 23.85 -4.80 23.60
CA ILE A 226 25.03 -4.73 24.46
C ILE A 226 25.46 -6.16 24.81
N SER A 227 26.68 -6.52 24.44
CA SER A 227 27.22 -7.83 24.79
C SER A 227 27.40 -7.96 26.31
N LEU A 228 27.10 -9.14 26.85
CA LEU A 228 27.26 -9.46 28.27
C LEU A 228 28.67 -9.16 28.80
N SER A 229 29.70 -9.32 27.96
CA SER A 229 31.09 -9.05 28.31
C SER A 229 31.43 -7.57 28.39
N HIS A 230 30.75 -6.72 27.60
CA HIS A 230 30.90 -5.27 27.68
C HIS A 230 30.17 -4.72 28.90
N LEU A 231 29.00 -5.28 29.18
CA LEU A 231 28.13 -4.96 30.30
C LEU A 231 28.81 -5.19 31.66
N GLN A 232 29.52 -6.30 31.83
CA GLN A 232 30.25 -6.62 33.07
C GLN A 232 31.47 -5.73 33.34
N LYS A 233 31.95 -5.00 32.33
CA LYS A 233 33.11 -4.10 32.45
C LYS A 233 32.70 -2.64 32.60
N MET A 234 31.41 -2.35 32.50
CA MET A 234 30.87 -1.00 32.59
C MET A 234 30.61 -0.61 34.04
N ASP A 235 30.88 0.65 34.35
CA ASP A 235 30.54 1.19 35.66
C ASP A 235 29.02 1.22 35.86
N TRP A 236 28.58 1.00 37.10
CA TRP A 236 27.17 0.87 37.44
C TRP A 236 26.39 2.15 37.15
N GLU A 237 27.00 3.33 37.33
CA GLU A 237 26.38 4.61 36.98
C GLU A 237 26.04 4.69 35.48
N MET A 238 26.94 4.19 34.62
CA MET A 238 26.72 4.14 33.18
C MET A 238 25.65 3.11 32.79
N VAL A 239 25.56 1.98 33.52
CA VAL A 239 24.49 0.99 33.37
C VAL A 239 23.13 1.61 33.66
N GLU A 240 23.00 2.33 34.77
CA GLU A 240 21.74 2.97 35.17
C GLU A 240 21.28 4.00 34.13
N LEU A 241 22.21 4.81 33.60
CA LEU A 241 21.94 5.74 32.50
C LEU A 241 21.40 5.02 31.26
N LYS A 242 22.02 3.90 30.85
CA LYS A 242 21.54 3.12 29.69
C LYS A 242 20.15 2.53 29.93
N ILE A 243 19.83 2.06 31.14
CA ILE A 243 18.50 1.56 31.47
C ILE A 243 17.46 2.68 31.40
N LYS A 244 17.77 3.87 31.91
CA LYS A 244 16.88 5.05 31.82
C LYS A 244 16.64 5.45 30.37
N THR A 245 17.70 5.52 29.56
CA THR A 245 17.60 5.79 28.12
C THR A 245 16.75 4.74 27.41
N TRP A 246 16.98 3.44 27.67
CA TRP A 246 16.18 2.36 27.10
C TRP A 246 14.71 2.44 27.49
N LEU A 247 14.39 2.68 28.76
CA LEU A 247 13.00 2.85 29.21
C LEU A 247 12.30 4.03 28.52
N ASN A 248 13.02 5.13 28.29
CA ASN A 248 12.49 6.25 27.53
C ASN A 248 12.29 5.87 26.06
N ALA A 249 13.27 5.20 25.45
CA ALA A 249 13.19 4.72 24.08
C ALA A 249 12.01 3.77 23.86
N VAL A 250 11.74 2.85 24.79
CA VAL A 250 10.56 1.95 24.73
C VAL A 250 9.27 2.74 24.72
N LYS A 251 9.13 3.74 25.61
CA LYS A 251 7.93 4.57 25.68
C LYS A 251 7.69 5.32 24.37
N VAL A 252 8.73 5.95 23.83
CA VAL A 252 8.64 6.68 22.55
C VAL A 252 8.35 5.70 21.42
N ALA A 253 9.13 4.62 21.26
CA ALA A 253 8.95 3.66 20.19
C ALA A 253 7.54 3.04 20.16
N VAL A 254 6.96 2.68 21.31
CA VAL A 254 5.61 2.12 21.35
C VAL A 254 4.54 3.17 21.07
N LYS A 255 4.63 4.34 21.70
CA LYS A 255 3.57 5.37 21.60
C LYS A 255 3.60 6.16 20.31
N THR A 256 4.77 6.32 19.70
CA THR A 256 4.95 7.15 18.50
C THR A 256 5.37 6.30 17.32
N LEU A 257 6.49 5.60 17.41
CA LEU A 257 7.10 4.93 16.25
C LEU A 257 6.21 3.81 15.66
N PHE A 258 5.85 2.82 16.47
CA PHE A 258 5.02 1.71 16.02
C PHE A 258 3.57 2.14 15.78
N TYR A 259 3.06 3.10 16.57
CA TYR A 259 1.69 3.59 16.38
C TYR A 259 1.54 4.41 15.09
N GLY A 260 2.48 5.30 14.79
CA GLY A 260 2.50 6.06 13.54
C GLY A 260 2.66 5.17 12.31
N GLU A 261 3.53 4.16 12.39
CA GLU A 261 3.68 3.18 11.30
C GLU A 261 2.40 2.35 11.10
N ARG A 262 1.70 2.00 12.19
CA ARG A 262 0.39 1.34 12.13
C ARG A 262 -0.62 2.21 11.38
N ILE A 263 -0.74 3.49 11.73
CA ILE A 263 -1.65 4.42 11.06
C ILE A 263 -1.34 4.52 9.56
N LEU A 264 -0.06 4.62 9.18
CA LEU A 264 0.31 4.70 7.77
C LEU A 264 0.01 3.42 7.01
N CYS A 265 0.33 2.25 7.57
CA CYS A 265 -0.05 0.98 6.97
C CYS A 265 -1.57 0.89 6.80
N ASP A 266 -2.32 1.32 7.82
CA ASP A 266 -3.78 1.28 7.81
C ASP A 266 -4.40 2.19 6.77
N HIS A 267 -3.82 3.36 6.56
CA HIS A 267 -4.26 4.30 5.54
C HIS A 267 -3.89 3.84 4.12
N VAL A 268 -2.61 3.54 3.88
CA VAL A 268 -2.07 3.27 2.54
C VAL A 268 -2.59 1.94 2.00
N PHE A 269 -2.73 0.91 2.84
CA PHE A 269 -3.15 -0.43 2.44
C PHE A 269 -4.59 -0.75 2.86
N SER A 270 -5.45 0.26 2.94
CA SER A 270 -6.86 0.09 3.32
C SER A 270 -7.64 -0.90 2.44
N ALA A 271 -7.24 -1.08 1.18
CA ALA A 271 -7.87 -2.03 0.26
C ALA A 271 -7.62 -3.51 0.59
N SER A 272 -6.65 -3.84 1.45
CA SER A 272 -6.31 -5.23 1.77
C SER A 272 -5.78 -5.40 3.20
N ASP A 273 -6.61 -6.01 4.05
CA ASP A 273 -6.27 -6.32 5.44
C ASP A 273 -5.02 -7.20 5.54
N SER A 274 -4.89 -8.21 4.69
CA SER A 274 -3.74 -9.13 4.71
C SER A 274 -2.43 -8.40 4.38
N ILE A 275 -2.45 -7.50 3.39
CA ILE A 275 -1.29 -6.68 3.03
C ILE A 275 -0.93 -5.73 4.16
N ARG A 276 -1.92 -5.02 4.71
CA ARG A 276 -1.74 -4.08 5.82
C ARG A 276 -1.10 -4.74 7.04
N GLU A 277 -1.65 -5.87 7.51
CA GLU A 277 -1.12 -6.59 8.67
C GLU A 277 0.29 -7.14 8.41
N SER A 278 0.52 -7.73 7.23
CA SER A 278 1.83 -8.26 6.85
C SER A 278 2.88 -7.15 6.80
N CYS A 279 2.55 -6.02 6.16
CA CYS A 279 3.49 -4.92 5.97
C CYS A 279 3.92 -4.31 7.32
N PHE A 280 2.95 -4.00 8.19
CA PHE A 280 3.22 -3.48 9.53
C PHE A 280 4.10 -4.44 10.35
N SER A 281 3.75 -5.73 10.35
CA SER A 281 4.49 -6.77 11.06
C SER A 281 5.94 -6.85 10.58
N GLU A 282 6.17 -6.90 9.27
CA GLU A 282 7.52 -7.04 8.72
C GLU A 282 8.41 -5.81 8.95
N ILE A 283 7.83 -4.61 8.95
CA ILE A 283 8.54 -3.36 9.25
C ILE A 283 8.91 -3.31 10.74
N SER A 284 7.94 -3.59 11.62
CA SER A 284 8.09 -3.40 13.06
C SER A 284 8.83 -4.55 13.76
N LYS A 285 8.83 -5.76 13.19
CA LYS A 285 9.34 -6.98 13.85
C LYS A 285 10.80 -6.88 14.26
N GLU A 286 11.69 -6.49 13.36
CA GLU A 286 13.12 -6.42 13.69
C GLU A 286 13.43 -5.29 14.68
N ALA A 287 12.78 -4.13 14.51
CA ALA A 287 12.85 -3.01 15.45
C ALA A 287 12.37 -3.43 16.86
N ALA A 288 11.24 -4.15 16.95
CA ALA A 288 10.71 -4.67 18.20
C ALA A 288 11.66 -5.71 18.83
N ILE A 289 12.22 -6.64 18.04
CA ILE A 289 13.21 -7.62 18.53
C ILE A 289 14.45 -6.91 19.09
N SER A 290 14.91 -5.84 18.44
CA SER A 290 16.05 -5.04 18.92
C SER A 290 15.71 -4.34 20.25
N LEU A 291 14.57 -3.65 20.29
CA LEU A 291 14.11 -2.89 21.44
C LEU A 291 13.85 -3.77 22.68
N PHE A 292 13.11 -4.86 22.52
CA PHE A 292 12.77 -5.80 23.60
C PHE A 292 13.83 -6.87 23.84
N GLY A 293 14.88 -6.92 23.00
CA GLY A 293 16.05 -7.77 23.21
C GLY A 293 17.02 -7.22 24.26
N PHE A 294 17.04 -5.90 24.47
CA PHE A 294 17.95 -5.22 25.38
C PHE A 294 17.94 -5.77 26.82
N PRO A 295 16.81 -6.16 27.44
CA PRO A 295 16.79 -6.71 28.80
C PRO A 295 17.47 -8.07 28.97
N LYS A 296 17.63 -8.87 27.91
CA LYS A 296 18.04 -10.28 28.02
C LYS A 296 19.44 -10.48 28.61
N PRO A 297 20.49 -9.75 28.18
CA PRO A 297 21.80 -9.77 28.83
C PRO A 297 21.74 -9.45 30.33
N TRP A 298 20.96 -8.44 30.74
CA TRP A 298 20.87 -8.04 32.15
C TRP A 298 20.25 -9.11 33.05
N GLN A 299 19.29 -9.87 32.54
CA GLN A 299 18.68 -10.98 33.29
C GLN A 299 19.70 -12.11 33.55
N SER A 300 20.64 -12.33 32.62
CA SER A 300 21.65 -13.39 32.71
C SER A 300 22.96 -12.95 33.38
N ALA A 301 23.27 -11.65 33.47
CA ALA A 301 24.50 -11.13 34.08
C ALA A 301 24.56 -11.27 35.62
N ARG A 302 23.54 -11.88 36.23
CA ARG A 302 23.41 -12.04 37.68
C ARG A 302 24.47 -13.01 38.23
N LYS A 303 25.58 -12.49 38.77
CA LYS A 303 26.45 -13.25 39.67
C LYS A 303 25.78 -13.38 41.05
N PRO A 304 25.79 -14.57 41.68
CA PRO A 304 25.33 -14.71 43.06
C PRO A 304 26.33 -14.01 44.00
N GLY A 305 25.95 -12.87 44.58
CA GLY A 305 26.70 -12.24 45.68
C GLY A 305 26.89 -10.72 45.63
N GLU A 306 26.57 -10.02 44.54
CA GLU A 306 26.68 -8.54 44.49
C GLU A 306 25.37 -7.84 44.91
N ASN A 307 25.54 -6.74 45.64
CA ASN A 307 24.54 -6.07 46.49
C ASN A 307 23.12 -5.95 45.87
N VAL A 308 22.17 -6.56 46.58
CA VAL A 308 20.78 -6.84 46.16
C VAL A 308 19.85 -5.62 46.29
N SER A 309 20.32 -4.48 46.79
CA SER A 309 19.48 -3.31 47.10
C SER A 309 19.13 -2.41 45.89
N HIS A 310 19.84 -2.51 44.76
CA HIS A 310 19.63 -1.60 43.61
C HIS A 310 19.01 -2.27 42.37
N ILE A 311 18.83 -3.60 42.39
CA ILE A 311 18.27 -4.39 41.28
C ILE A 311 16.74 -4.59 41.40
N GLY A 312 16.19 -4.42 42.60
CA GLY A 312 14.75 -4.52 42.89
C GLY A 312 13.86 -3.60 42.02
N PRO A 313 14.17 -2.30 41.89
CA PRO A 313 13.39 -1.34 41.09
C PRO A 313 13.43 -1.61 39.58
N ILE A 314 14.53 -2.19 39.09
CA ILE A 314 14.69 -2.55 37.67
C ILE A 314 13.81 -3.78 37.36
N ARG A 315 13.75 -4.75 38.28
CA ARG A 315 12.86 -5.92 38.14
C ARG A 315 11.37 -5.53 38.12
N SER A 316 10.93 -4.57 38.93
CA SER A 316 9.53 -4.11 38.88
C SER A 316 9.19 -3.39 37.57
N ASN A 317 10.17 -2.77 36.91
CA ASN A 317 9.96 -2.04 35.65
C ASN A 317 10.13 -2.93 34.40
N ILE A 318 10.97 -3.97 34.44
CA ILE A 318 11.20 -4.88 33.31
C ILE A 318 10.15 -6.01 33.26
N ARG A 319 9.69 -6.52 34.42
CA ARG A 319 8.77 -7.67 34.50
C ARG A 319 7.38 -7.44 33.85
N PRO A 320 6.80 -6.23 33.81
CA PRO A 320 5.55 -5.97 33.08
C PRO A 320 5.71 -5.84 31.56
N LEU A 321 6.95 -5.80 31.04
CA LEU A 321 7.26 -5.51 29.63
C LEU A 321 7.79 -6.73 28.85
N ALA A 322 7.81 -7.92 29.48
CA ALA A 322 8.34 -9.17 28.92
C ALA A 322 7.23 -10.23 28.81
#